data_AF-A0A3N5VI64-F1
#
_entry.id   AF-A0A3N5VI64-F1
#
_cell.length_a   1.000
_cell.length_b   1.000
_cell.length_c   1.000
_cell.angle_alpha   90.00
_cell.angle_beta   90.00
_cell.angle_gamma   90.00
#
_symmetry.space_group_name_H-M   'P 1'
#
loop_
_entity.id
_entity.type
_entity.pdbx_description
1 polymer ?
#
loop_
_entity_poly.entity_id
_entity_poly.type
_entity_poly.pdbx_seq_one_letter_code
_entity_poly.pdbx_strand_id
1 'polypeptide(L)'
;MLRPDRAPPLRLGLFLRPAQQPGRQVGGTHCLGLSRRSTVRPLQQFLKRGRWDHQEMETRHQTLLANSLSSPEGMLTVDSCEFPKKGKESVGVARQYCGAVGKVDNCQSGVFLGYSSSKGYGLLTGQLYLPQEWFSPAYAKRRKDNWVPEDLTFQTKPQMALSLIQKIVEKNRFAVQWIGCDATFGSDPAFLDSLPKGIYY
;
A
#
# COMPACT_ATOMS: atom_id res chain seq x y z
N MET A 1 13.58 -23.12 4.36
CA MET A 1 12.86 -23.46 5.60
C MET A 1 12.07 -22.22 6.01
N LEU A 2 10.79 -22.11 5.63
CA LEU A 2 9.99 -20.89 5.80
C LEU A 2 9.08 -21.03 7.03
N ARG A 3 9.15 -20.06 7.95
CA ARG A 3 8.46 -20.10 9.25
C ARG A 3 6.95 -19.82 9.11
N PRO A 4 6.07 -20.58 9.77
CA PRO A 4 4.61 -20.48 9.60
C PRO A 4 3.90 -19.38 10.43
N ASP A 5 4.59 -18.63 11.29
CA ASP A 5 3.94 -17.88 12.39
C ASP A 5 4.02 -16.34 12.33
N ARG A 6 4.02 -15.71 11.15
CA ARG A 6 3.81 -14.25 11.09
C ARG A 6 2.68 -13.91 10.13
N ALA A 7 1.63 -13.29 10.67
CA ALA A 7 0.69 -12.52 9.86
C ALA A 7 1.50 -11.55 9.00
N PRO A 8 1.26 -11.47 7.67
CA PRO A 8 1.99 -10.53 6.85
C PRO A 8 1.69 -9.11 7.38
N PRO A 9 2.68 -8.20 7.41
CA PRO A 9 2.42 -6.80 7.74
C PRO A 9 1.34 -6.25 6.80
N LEU A 10 0.65 -5.17 7.21
CA LEU A 10 -0.34 -4.44 6.40
C LEU A 10 0.26 -3.73 5.18
N ARG A 11 1.04 -4.44 4.39
CA ARG A 11 1.49 -4.04 3.08
C ARG A 11 0.52 -4.60 2.03
N LEU A 12 0.70 -4.24 0.76
CA LEU A 12 -0.19 -4.42 -0.40
C LEU A 12 -1.14 -5.66 -0.42
N GLY A 13 -0.80 -6.76 0.24
CA GLY A 13 -1.63 -7.97 0.40
C GLY A 13 -3.01 -7.76 1.04
N LEU A 14 -3.23 -6.77 1.91
CA LEU A 14 -4.60 -6.46 2.41
C LEU A 14 -5.43 -5.62 1.45
N PHE A 15 -4.80 -4.98 0.46
CA PHE A 15 -5.51 -4.24 -0.57
C PHE A 15 -6.40 -5.15 -1.44
N LEU A 16 -5.96 -6.41 -1.58
CA LEU A 16 -6.52 -7.38 -2.54
C LEU A 16 -7.34 -8.49 -1.88
N ARG A 17 -7.46 -8.54 -0.54
CA ARG A 17 -8.36 -9.51 0.10
C ARG A 17 -9.79 -8.95 0.15
N PRO A 18 -10.73 -9.47 -0.67
CA PRO A 18 -12.14 -9.19 -0.44
C PRO A 18 -12.52 -9.74 0.94
N ALA A 19 -13.31 -8.97 1.69
CA ALA A 19 -13.91 -9.45 2.93
C ALA A 19 -14.64 -10.77 2.64
N GLN A 20 -14.32 -11.82 3.41
CA GLN A 20 -15.09 -13.06 3.35
C GLN A 20 -16.46 -12.79 3.98
N GLN A 21 -17.46 -12.51 3.16
CA GLN A 21 -18.86 -12.60 3.56
C GLN A 21 -19.36 -14.01 3.23
N PRO A 22 -19.97 -14.75 4.17
CA PRO A 22 -20.70 -15.96 3.82
C PRO A 22 -21.90 -15.56 2.96
N GLY A 23 -21.98 -16.08 1.73
CA GLY A 23 -23.22 -16.08 0.94
C GLY A 23 -23.44 -14.99 -0.11
N ARG A 24 -22.45 -14.16 -0.50
CA ARG A 24 -22.62 -13.21 -1.61
C ARG A 24 -21.42 -13.18 -2.56
N GLN A 25 -21.63 -13.55 -3.82
CA GLN A 25 -20.70 -13.25 -4.91
C GLN A 25 -20.67 -11.74 -5.11
N VAL A 26 -19.54 -11.09 -4.77
CA VAL A 26 -19.31 -9.70 -5.16
C VAL A 26 -18.54 -9.73 -6.48
N GLY A 27 -19.27 -9.46 -7.57
CA GLY A 27 -18.69 -9.26 -8.90
C GLY A 27 -17.90 -7.95 -8.93
N GLY A 28 -16.57 -8.06 -8.91
CA GLY A 28 -15.65 -6.95 -9.09
C GLY A 28 -14.49 -7.41 -9.97
N THR A 29 -14.76 -7.60 -11.26
CA THR A 29 -13.74 -7.95 -12.24
C THR A 29 -12.97 -6.68 -12.60
N HIS A 30 -11.86 -6.40 -11.90
CA HIS A 30 -10.79 -5.61 -12.50
C HIS A 30 -10.11 -6.50 -13.53
N CYS A 31 -10.40 -6.25 -14.80
CA CYS A 31 -9.93 -7.02 -15.94
C CYS A 31 -8.43 -6.82 -16.14
N LEU A 32 -7.60 -7.67 -15.52
CA LEU A 32 -6.35 -8.09 -16.15
C LEU A 32 -6.75 -8.77 -17.46
N GLY A 33 -6.27 -8.28 -18.61
CA GLY A 33 -6.62 -8.77 -19.94
C GLY A 33 -6.20 -10.24 -20.16
N LEU A 34 -7.00 -11.17 -19.67
CA LEU A 34 -6.82 -12.59 -19.89
C LEU A 34 -7.47 -12.95 -21.23
N SER A 35 -6.66 -13.01 -22.27
CA SER A 35 -7.03 -13.35 -23.66
C SER A 35 -7.80 -14.69 -23.81
N ARG A 36 -7.86 -15.54 -22.76
CA ARG A 36 -8.58 -16.83 -22.80
C ARG A 36 -9.48 -17.03 -21.58
N ARG A 37 -10.77 -17.33 -21.80
CA ARG A 37 -11.76 -17.64 -20.74
C ARG A 37 -11.34 -18.78 -19.80
N SER A 38 -10.49 -19.71 -20.27
CA SER A 38 -10.00 -20.85 -19.49
C SER A 38 -9.01 -20.49 -18.38
N THR A 39 -8.40 -19.31 -18.39
CA THR A 39 -7.39 -18.90 -17.39
C THR A 39 -8.00 -18.13 -16.20
N VAL A 40 -9.28 -17.76 -16.27
CA VAL A 40 -9.98 -16.99 -15.23
C VAL A 40 -10.05 -17.77 -13.91
N ARG A 41 -10.47 -19.05 -13.95
CA ARG A 41 -10.60 -19.87 -12.74
C ARG A 41 -9.24 -20.19 -12.10
N PRO A 42 -8.20 -20.61 -12.85
CA PRO A 42 -6.85 -20.76 -12.31
C PRO A 42 -6.30 -19.47 -11.67
N LEU A 43 -6.47 -18.31 -12.32
CA LEU A 43 -6.00 -17.04 -11.75
C LEU A 43 -6.73 -16.69 -10.45
N GLN A 44 -8.06 -16.84 -10.41
CA GLN A 44 -8.83 -16.60 -9.19
C GLN A 44 -8.39 -17.55 -8.05
N GLN A 45 -8.12 -18.82 -8.37
CA GLN A 45 -7.61 -19.77 -7.38
C GLN A 45 -6.22 -19.37 -6.89
N PHE A 46 -5.32 -18.94 -7.78
CA PHE A 46 -4.00 -18.45 -7.43
C PHE A 46 -4.05 -17.20 -6.54
N LEU A 47 -4.84 -16.19 -6.91
CA LEU A 47 -5.02 -14.98 -6.09
C LEU A 47 -5.65 -15.27 -4.72
N LYS A 48 -6.56 -16.25 -4.64
CA LYS A 48 -7.24 -16.60 -3.39
C LYS A 48 -6.42 -17.50 -2.48
N ARG A 49 -5.69 -18.47 -3.02
CA ARG A 49 -5.05 -19.56 -2.27
C ARG A 49 -3.53 -19.54 -2.29
N GLY A 50 -2.93 -18.80 -3.23
CA GLY A 50 -1.49 -18.63 -3.27
C GLY A 50 -0.99 -18.12 -1.92
N ARG A 51 0.09 -18.72 -1.42
CA ARG A 51 0.84 -18.19 -0.29
C ARG A 51 1.98 -17.38 -0.88
N TRP A 52 2.06 -16.12 -0.49
CA TRP A 52 3.04 -15.17 -1.01
C TRP A 52 3.73 -14.60 0.22
N ASP A 53 5.04 -14.74 0.28
CA ASP A 53 5.82 -13.94 1.20
C ASP A 53 5.84 -12.51 0.64
N HIS A 54 5.05 -11.65 1.27
CA HIS A 54 4.90 -10.27 0.80
C HIS A 54 6.24 -9.54 0.78
N GLN A 55 7.10 -9.74 1.78
CA GLN A 55 8.38 -9.06 1.88
C GLN A 55 9.35 -9.54 0.81
N GLU A 56 9.38 -10.85 0.55
CA GLU A 56 10.20 -11.42 -0.53
C GLU A 56 9.73 -10.92 -1.90
N MET A 57 8.42 -10.95 -2.17
CA MET A 57 7.85 -10.51 -3.44
C MET A 57 8.10 -9.01 -3.68
N GLU A 58 7.90 -8.17 -2.67
CA GLU A 58 8.19 -6.75 -2.77
C GLU A 58 9.67 -6.48 -2.98
N THR A 59 10.54 -7.20 -2.28
CA THR A 59 12.01 -7.08 -2.47
C THR A 59 12.40 -7.47 -3.89
N ARG A 60 11.86 -8.58 -4.41
CA ARG A 60 12.12 -9.02 -5.78
C ARG A 60 11.62 -8.01 -6.81
N HIS A 61 10.42 -7.47 -6.62
CA HIS A 61 9.86 -6.40 -7.46
C HIS A 61 10.74 -5.15 -7.46
N GLN A 62 11.16 -4.68 -6.29
CA GLN A 62 12.06 -3.53 -6.14
C GLN A 62 13.42 -3.76 -6.81
N THR A 63 13.99 -4.97 -6.71
CA THR A 63 15.24 -5.31 -7.40
C THR A 63 15.09 -5.24 -8.92
N LEU A 64 13.99 -5.76 -9.46
CA LEU A 64 13.72 -5.69 -10.91
C LEU A 64 13.54 -4.24 -11.36
N LEU A 65 12.78 -3.43 -10.62
CA LEU A 65 12.62 -2.00 -10.91
C LEU A 65 13.95 -1.24 -10.81
N ALA A 66 14.78 -1.52 -9.81
CA ALA A 66 16.07 -0.85 -9.65
C ALA A 66 16.97 -1.09 -10.87
N ASN A 67 17.04 -2.34 -11.34
CA ASN A 67 17.84 -2.70 -12.51
C ASN A 67 17.38 -1.98 -13.78
N SER A 68 16.07 -1.75 -13.94
CA SER A 68 15.50 -1.12 -15.13
C SER A 68 15.45 0.41 -15.04
N LEU A 69 15.18 0.98 -13.86
CA LEU A 69 14.78 2.38 -13.71
C LEU A 69 15.80 3.23 -12.96
N SER A 70 16.66 2.66 -12.11
CA SER A 70 17.56 3.46 -11.26
C SER A 70 18.46 4.37 -12.09
N SER A 71 18.52 5.65 -11.71
CA SER A 71 19.26 6.71 -12.40
C SER A 71 19.74 7.75 -11.37
N PRO A 72 20.89 8.41 -11.58
CA PRO A 72 21.40 9.43 -10.65
C PRO A 72 20.39 10.53 -10.31
N GLU A 73 19.56 10.95 -11.27
CA GLU A 73 18.52 11.99 -11.09
C GLU A 73 17.14 11.40 -10.71
N GLY A 74 17.13 10.24 -10.04
CA GLY A 74 15.91 9.57 -9.64
C GLY A 74 15.07 10.38 -8.65
N MET A 75 13.75 10.27 -8.79
CA MET A 75 12.78 10.92 -7.92
C MET A 75 11.90 9.89 -7.23
N LEU A 76 11.79 9.99 -5.91
CA LEU A 76 10.74 9.33 -5.14
C LEU A 76 9.48 10.20 -5.17
N THR A 77 8.32 9.60 -5.41
CA THR A 77 7.04 10.32 -5.35
C THR A 77 6.13 9.66 -4.32
N VAL A 78 5.65 10.44 -3.37
CA VAL A 78 4.71 9.97 -2.34
C VAL A 78 3.33 10.51 -2.65
N ASP A 79 2.34 9.63 -2.61
CA ASP A 79 0.95 10.02 -2.71
C ASP A 79 0.04 9.10 -1.88
N SER A 80 -1.12 9.59 -1.47
CA SER A 80 -2.17 8.76 -0.91
C SER A 80 -3.28 8.54 -1.91
N CYS A 81 -3.78 7.31 -2.00
CA CYS A 81 -4.85 6.97 -2.92
C CYS A 81 -6.01 6.34 -2.15
N GLU A 82 -7.24 6.81 -2.41
CA GLU A 82 -8.46 6.26 -1.83
C GLU A 82 -9.28 5.42 -2.80
N PHE A 83 -9.89 4.39 -2.23
CA PHE A 83 -10.61 3.37 -2.96
C PHE A 83 -12.01 3.24 -2.36
N PRO A 84 -13.06 3.71 -3.06
CA PRO A 84 -14.44 3.66 -2.58
C PRO A 84 -14.87 2.24 -2.20
N LYS A 85 -15.61 2.11 -1.10
CA LYS A 85 -16.14 0.84 -0.59
C LYS A 85 -17.60 0.99 -0.20
N LYS A 86 -18.37 -0.10 -0.33
CA LYS A 86 -19.79 -0.15 0.08
C LYS A 86 -20.04 -0.92 1.38
N GLY A 87 -19.04 -1.59 1.94
CA GLY A 87 -19.15 -2.40 3.17
C GLY A 87 -18.24 -1.92 4.29
N LYS A 88 -18.34 -2.58 5.46
CA LYS A 88 -17.58 -2.26 6.70
C LYS A 88 -16.45 -3.25 7.02
N GLU A 89 -16.40 -4.37 6.30
CA GLU A 89 -15.52 -5.50 6.64
C GLU A 89 -14.10 -5.38 6.06
N SER A 90 -13.89 -4.52 5.07
CA SER A 90 -12.55 -4.27 4.54
C SER A 90 -11.67 -3.55 5.57
N VAL A 91 -10.45 -4.04 5.81
CA VAL A 91 -9.53 -3.45 6.79
C VAL A 91 -9.25 -1.98 6.47
N GLY A 92 -9.26 -1.08 7.46
CA GLY A 92 -9.01 0.35 7.24
C GLY A 92 -10.12 1.10 6.49
N VAL A 93 -11.27 0.46 6.22
CA VAL A 93 -12.42 1.17 5.64
C VAL A 93 -13.04 2.09 6.68
N ALA A 94 -13.32 3.33 6.29
CA ALA A 94 -13.95 4.36 7.13
C ALA A 94 -14.58 5.45 6.27
N ARG A 95 -15.40 6.30 6.89
CA ARG A 95 -15.85 7.56 6.30
C ARG A 95 -14.70 8.58 6.38
N GLN A 96 -14.03 8.82 5.27
CA GLN A 96 -12.91 9.74 5.15
C GLN A 96 -12.94 10.43 3.77
N TYR A 97 -12.19 11.52 3.59
CA TYR A 97 -12.12 12.18 2.29
C TYR A 97 -11.56 11.19 1.26
N CYS A 98 -12.28 11.02 0.15
CA CYS A 98 -11.92 10.09 -0.91
C CYS A 98 -11.70 10.87 -2.20
N GLY A 99 -10.43 11.03 -2.60
CA GLY A 99 -10.06 11.81 -3.78
C GLY A 99 -10.79 11.35 -5.05
N ALA A 100 -10.96 10.02 -5.21
CA ALA A 100 -11.64 9.43 -6.36
C ALA A 100 -13.12 9.83 -6.52
N VAL A 101 -13.79 10.26 -5.45
CA VAL A 101 -15.19 10.73 -5.49
C VAL A 101 -15.35 12.20 -5.08
N GLY A 102 -14.25 12.90 -4.78
CA GLY A 102 -14.22 14.33 -4.45
C GLY A 102 -14.95 14.73 -3.16
N LYS A 103 -15.19 13.78 -2.25
CA LYS A 103 -15.95 14.04 -1.01
C LYS A 103 -15.60 13.04 0.09
N VAL A 104 -16.08 13.32 1.30
CA VAL A 104 -16.06 12.32 2.38
C VAL A 104 -17.00 11.18 2.01
N ASP A 105 -16.42 10.00 1.81
CA ASP A 105 -17.16 8.76 1.56
C ASP A 105 -16.55 7.57 2.29
N ASN A 106 -17.26 6.45 2.29
CA ASN A 106 -16.74 5.20 2.81
C ASN A 106 -15.68 4.67 1.84
N CYS A 107 -14.42 4.73 2.23
CA CYS A 107 -13.31 4.28 1.41
C CYS A 107 -12.18 3.68 2.27
N GLN A 108 -11.31 2.93 1.63
CA GLN A 108 -9.97 2.63 2.15
C GLN A 108 -8.99 3.66 1.60
N SER A 109 -7.96 4.00 2.37
CA SER A 109 -6.85 4.82 1.89
C SER A 109 -5.54 4.04 2.03
N GLY A 110 -4.61 4.24 1.12
CA GLY A 110 -3.25 3.75 1.22
C GLY A 110 -2.25 4.86 0.93
N VAL A 111 -1.07 4.78 1.54
CA VAL A 111 0.07 5.66 1.21
C VAL A 111 1.03 4.85 0.35
N PHE A 112 1.41 5.41 -0.79
CA PHE A 112 2.16 4.75 -1.83
C PHE A 112 3.43 5.54 -2.14
N LEU A 113 4.50 4.80 -2.47
CA LEU A 113 5.77 5.36 -2.86
C LEU A 113 6.13 4.86 -4.26
N GLY A 114 6.18 5.78 -5.21
CA GLY A 114 6.64 5.56 -6.57
C GLY A 114 8.09 6.00 -6.75
N TYR A 115 8.68 5.53 -7.85
CA TYR A 115 9.96 6.01 -8.35
C TYR A 115 9.80 6.41 -9.81
N SER A 116 10.43 7.51 -10.19
CA SER A 116 10.51 7.97 -11.56
C SER A 116 11.93 8.42 -11.91
N SER A 117 12.29 8.24 -13.17
CA SER A 117 13.55 8.71 -13.74
C SER A 117 13.40 8.89 -15.25
N SER A 118 14.47 9.30 -15.91
CA SER A 118 14.56 9.32 -17.37
C SER A 118 14.34 7.96 -18.05
N LYS A 119 14.43 6.85 -17.30
CA LYS A 119 14.20 5.48 -17.80
C LYS A 119 12.75 5.01 -17.68
N GLY A 120 11.89 5.78 -17.01
CA GLY A 120 10.48 5.46 -16.77
C GLY A 120 10.08 5.56 -15.31
N TYR A 121 8.98 4.91 -14.94
CA TYR A 121 8.41 5.00 -13.60
C TYR A 121 7.83 3.67 -13.12
N GLY A 122 7.73 3.49 -11.81
CA GLY A 122 7.15 2.30 -11.20
C GLY A 122 6.81 2.48 -9.73
N LEU A 123 5.80 1.73 -9.25
CA LEU A 123 5.43 1.71 -7.84
C LEU A 123 6.43 0.86 -7.05
N LEU A 124 7.04 1.42 -6.01
CA LEU A 124 8.02 0.72 -5.17
C LEU A 124 7.39 -0.06 -4.02
N THR A 125 6.48 0.58 -3.29
CA THR A 125 5.86 0.03 -2.08
C THR A 125 4.59 0.81 -1.73
N GLY A 126 3.80 0.26 -0.82
CA GLY A 126 2.65 0.94 -0.26
C GLY A 126 2.16 0.27 1.01
N GLN A 127 1.51 1.06 1.85
CA GLN A 127 0.96 0.61 3.13
C GLN A 127 -0.48 1.10 3.28
N LEU A 128 -1.34 0.20 3.75
CA LEU A 128 -2.75 0.53 4.01
C LEU A 128 -2.85 1.45 5.23
N TYR A 129 -3.55 2.58 5.09
CA TYR A 129 -3.83 3.48 6.19
C TYR A 129 -5.00 2.95 7.03
N LEU A 130 -4.80 2.83 8.34
CA LEU A 130 -5.85 2.50 9.30
C LEU A 130 -6.22 3.78 10.07
N PRO A 131 -7.44 4.31 9.89
CA PRO A 131 -7.94 5.43 10.66
C PRO A 131 -7.93 5.14 12.17
N GLN A 132 -7.76 6.18 12.99
CA GLN A 132 -7.59 6.03 14.44
C GLN A 132 -8.72 5.23 15.11
N GLU A 133 -9.95 5.33 14.61
CA GLU A 133 -11.10 4.55 15.11
C GLU A 133 -10.89 3.03 15.07
N TRP A 134 -10.08 2.52 14.12
CA TRP A 134 -9.77 1.08 14.00
C TRP A 134 -9.00 0.52 15.20
N PHE A 135 -8.38 1.38 16.00
CA PHE A 135 -7.65 1.01 17.21
C PHE A 135 -8.53 1.05 18.47
N SER A 136 -9.80 1.47 18.34
CA SER A 136 -10.75 1.45 19.47
C SER A 136 -11.22 0.03 19.82
N PRO A 137 -11.73 -0.20 21.05
CA PRO A 137 -12.28 -1.50 21.46
C PRO A 137 -13.38 -2.01 20.53
N ALA A 138 -14.18 -1.11 19.94
CA ALA A 138 -15.26 -1.45 19.01
C ALA A 138 -14.78 -2.18 17.74
N TYR A 139 -13.53 -1.94 17.32
CA TYR A 139 -12.93 -2.55 16.13
C TYR A 139 -12.02 -3.75 16.46
N ALA A 140 -11.80 -4.07 17.74
CA ALA A 140 -10.89 -5.14 18.16
C ALA A 140 -11.25 -6.51 17.54
N LYS A 141 -12.54 -6.88 17.58
CA LYS A 141 -13.02 -8.12 16.97
C LYS A 141 -12.74 -8.13 15.46
N ARG A 142 -13.03 -7.03 14.76
CA ARG A 142 -12.82 -6.92 13.31
C ARG A 142 -11.33 -6.99 12.95
N ARG A 143 -10.45 -6.37 13.73
CA ARG A 143 -8.99 -6.46 13.55
C ARG A 143 -8.50 -7.91 13.69
N LYS A 144 -8.98 -8.61 14.73
CA LYS A 144 -8.66 -10.03 14.95
C LYS A 144 -9.14 -10.92 13.81
N ASP A 145 -10.42 -10.79 13.43
CA ASP A 145 -11.04 -11.61 12.39
C ASP A 145 -10.39 -11.40 11.00
N ASN A 146 -9.78 -10.22 10.78
CA ASN A 146 -9.08 -9.87 9.53
C ASN A 146 -7.55 -9.91 9.64
N TRP A 147 -7.00 -10.50 10.71
CA TRP A 147 -5.57 -10.77 10.83
C TRP A 147 -4.71 -9.50 10.78
N VAL A 148 -5.24 -8.40 11.30
CA VAL A 148 -4.46 -7.17 11.50
C VAL A 148 -3.41 -7.44 12.58
N PRO A 149 -2.12 -7.13 12.34
CA PRO A 149 -1.07 -7.35 13.34
C PRO A 149 -1.40 -6.69 14.68
N GLU A 150 -1.18 -7.40 15.78
CA GLU A 150 -1.53 -6.94 17.14
C GLU A 150 -0.62 -5.80 17.62
N ASP A 151 0.63 -5.79 17.17
CA ASP A 151 1.66 -4.78 17.46
C ASP A 151 1.50 -3.50 16.63
N LEU A 152 0.56 -3.48 15.68
CA LEU A 152 0.30 -2.30 14.88
C LEU A 152 -0.29 -1.19 15.75
N THR A 153 0.31 0.00 15.65
CA THR A 153 -0.17 1.23 16.27
C THR A 153 -0.65 2.23 15.21
N PHE A 154 -1.43 3.22 15.63
CA PHE A 154 -1.88 4.29 14.75
C PHE A 154 -0.69 5.10 14.22
N GLN A 155 -0.71 5.41 12.93
CA GLN A 155 0.24 6.30 12.27
C GLN A 155 -0.53 7.25 11.36
N THR A 156 -0.14 8.52 11.35
CA THR A 156 -0.66 9.49 10.38
C THR A 156 -0.12 9.18 8.98
N LYS A 157 -0.79 9.66 7.92
CA LYS A 157 -0.30 9.48 6.55
C LYS A 157 1.13 10.05 6.37
N PRO A 158 1.49 11.26 6.88
CA PRO A 158 2.88 11.75 6.81
C PRO A 158 3.90 10.86 7.53
N GLN A 159 3.55 10.33 8.71
CA GLN A 159 4.42 9.37 9.43
C GLN A 159 4.64 8.09 8.61
N MET A 160 3.58 7.58 7.98
CA MET A 160 3.67 6.42 7.09
C MET A 160 4.54 6.71 5.86
N ALA A 161 4.32 7.86 5.21
CA ALA A 161 5.12 8.31 4.08
C ALA A 161 6.61 8.37 4.44
N LEU A 162 6.95 9.03 5.54
CA LEU A 162 8.32 9.13 6.03
C LEU A 162 8.94 7.74 6.27
N SER A 163 8.19 6.84 6.92
CA SER A 163 8.66 5.47 7.16
C SER A 163 8.92 4.70 5.86
N LEU A 164 8.09 4.88 4.82
CA LEU A 164 8.28 4.25 3.52
C LEU A 164 9.51 4.83 2.80
N ILE A 165 9.70 6.15 2.82
CA ILE A 165 10.86 6.83 2.23
C ILE A 165 12.15 6.32 2.89
N GLN A 166 12.23 6.36 4.22
CA GLN A 166 13.39 5.90 5.00
C GLN A 166 13.75 4.45 4.65
N LYS A 167 12.76 3.55 4.62
CA LYS A 167 12.98 2.14 4.24
C LYS A 167 13.56 1.98 2.85
N ILE A 168 13.18 2.80 1.87
CA ILE A 168 13.72 2.72 0.51
C ILE A 168 15.14 3.31 0.44
N VAL A 169 15.38 4.44 1.11
CA VAL A 169 16.70 5.08 1.17
C VAL A 169 17.71 4.19 1.89
N GLU A 170 17.36 3.63 3.05
CA GLU A 170 18.22 2.71 3.82
C GLU A 170 18.58 1.45 3.01
N LYS A 171 17.64 0.95 2.21
CA LYS A 171 17.85 -0.20 1.32
C LYS A 171 18.84 0.10 0.19
N ASN A 172 19.08 1.37 -0.12
CA ASN A 172 20.05 1.88 -1.09
C ASN A 172 20.08 1.14 -2.45
N ARG A 173 18.91 0.77 -2.97
CA ARG A 173 18.77 0.10 -4.29
C ARG A 173 18.56 1.08 -5.44
N PHE A 174 18.06 2.27 -5.13
CA PHE A 174 17.74 3.32 -6.09
C PHE A 174 18.62 4.53 -5.79
N ALA A 175 19.19 5.13 -6.82
CA ALA A 175 19.73 6.48 -6.68
C ALA A 175 18.56 7.46 -6.58
N VAL A 176 18.59 8.33 -5.58
CA VAL A 176 17.51 9.28 -5.27
C VAL A 176 18.13 10.66 -5.10
N GLN A 177 17.73 11.58 -5.96
CA GLN A 177 18.11 12.99 -5.89
C GLN A 177 16.93 13.87 -5.45
N TRP A 178 15.70 13.45 -5.76
CA TRP A 178 14.49 14.22 -5.51
C TRP A 178 13.44 13.42 -4.73
N ILE A 179 12.67 14.12 -3.88
CA ILE A 179 11.44 13.63 -3.27
C ILE A 179 10.34 14.61 -3.66
N GLY A 180 9.26 14.13 -4.27
CA GLY A 180 8.06 14.94 -4.47
C GLY A 180 6.85 14.34 -3.76
N CYS A 181 5.93 15.20 -3.41
CA CYS A 181 4.66 14.84 -2.82
C CYS A 181 3.59 15.88 -3.17
N ASP A 182 2.33 15.53 -2.98
CA ASP A 182 1.22 16.48 -3.16
C ASP A 182 1.16 17.49 -1.98
N ALA A 183 0.22 18.44 -2.06
CA ALA A 183 0.03 19.43 -1.01
C ALA A 183 -0.40 18.81 0.34
N THR A 184 -1.02 17.62 0.35
CA THR A 184 -1.40 16.93 1.59
C THR A 184 -0.20 16.63 2.48
N PHE A 185 0.93 16.29 1.87
CA PHE A 185 2.19 16.08 2.58
C PHE A 185 3.07 17.34 2.58
N GLY A 186 3.14 18.04 1.44
CA GLY A 186 4.02 19.19 1.24
C GLY A 186 3.65 20.44 2.04
N SER A 187 2.45 20.51 2.62
CA SER A 187 2.07 21.60 3.51
C SER A 187 2.41 21.36 5.00
N ASP A 188 2.99 20.21 5.35
CA ASP A 188 3.38 19.86 6.73
C ASP A 188 4.88 20.12 6.94
N PRO A 189 5.28 21.21 7.63
CA PRO A 189 6.69 21.51 7.85
C PRO A 189 7.44 20.43 8.63
N ALA A 190 6.78 19.76 9.58
CA ALA A 190 7.41 18.71 10.38
C ALA A 190 7.73 17.48 9.51
N PHE A 191 6.88 17.17 8.53
CA PHE A 191 7.17 16.14 7.53
C PHE A 191 8.38 16.51 6.68
N LEU A 192 8.41 17.73 6.13
CA LEU A 192 9.50 18.20 5.28
C LEU A 192 10.84 18.24 6.01
N ASP A 193 10.87 18.73 7.26
CA ASP A 193 12.08 18.78 8.08
C ASP A 193 12.66 17.40 8.40
N SER A 194 11.78 16.38 8.45
CA SER A 194 12.12 14.99 8.75
C SER A 194 12.61 14.20 7.54
N LEU A 195 12.54 14.75 6.32
CA LEU A 195 13.01 14.06 5.11
C LEU A 195 14.52 13.78 5.17
N PRO A 196 14.99 12.68 4.53
CA PRO A 196 16.42 12.35 4.52
C PRO A 196 17.28 13.50 3.98
N LYS A 197 18.38 13.79 4.67
CA LYS A 197 19.30 14.88 4.29
C LYS A 197 20.07 14.52 3.01
N GLY A 198 20.42 15.53 2.22
CA GLY A 198 21.14 15.35 0.95
C GLY A 198 20.26 14.97 -0.24
N ILE A 199 18.94 15.01 -0.07
CA ILE A 199 17.93 14.81 -1.12
C ILE A 199 17.10 16.10 -1.22
N TYR A 200 16.82 16.55 -2.45
CA TYR A 200 16.01 17.74 -2.71
C TYR A 200 14.51 17.41 -2.65
N TYR A 201 13.68 18.40 -2.31
CA TYR A 201 12.22 18.29 -2.33
C TYR A 201 11.54 19.62 -2.64
#